data_AF-A0A2T7X5Y7-F1
#
_entry.id   AF-A0A2T7X5Y7-F1
#
_cell.length_a   1.000
_cell.length_b   1.000
_cell.length_c   1.000
_cell.angle_alpha   90.00
_cell.angle_beta   90.00
_cell.angle_gamma   90.00
#
_symmetry.space_group_name_H-M   'P 1'
#
loop_
_entity.id
_entity.type
_entity.pdbx_description
1 polymer ?
#
loop_
_entity_poly.entity_id
_entity_poly.type
_entity_poly.pdbx_seq_one_letter_code
_entity_poly.pdbx_strand_id
1 'polypeptide(L)' 'YYPVNTPSDREGLLAYRDLAKGEKDVHFGGRLGTYQYLDMHMAIGSALSLWNNTLS' A
#
# COMPACT_ATOMS: atom_id res chain seq x y z
N TYR A 1 -12.23 -1.21 -10.79
CA TYR A 1 -11.63 -2.55 -10.77
C TYR A 1 -11.26 -2.87 -9.34
N TYR A 2 -11.63 -4.03 -8.81
CA TYR A 2 -11.47 -4.42 -7.41
C TYR A 2 -10.51 -5.60 -7.29
N PRO A 3 -9.62 -5.65 -6.27
CA PRO A 3 -8.79 -6.82 -6.02
C PRO A 3 -9.66 -8.02 -5.64
N VAL A 4 -9.48 -9.14 -6.32
CA VAL A 4 -10.25 -10.39 -6.10
C VAL A 4 -9.69 -11.17 -4.88
N ASN A 5 -8.44 -10.89 -4.48
CA ASN A 5 -7.77 -11.41 -3.29
C ASN A 5 -7.73 -12.95 -3.24
N THR A 6 -7.38 -13.55 -4.37
CA THR A 6 -7.14 -15.00 -4.46
C THR A 6 -5.86 -15.39 -3.69
N PRO A 7 -5.67 -16.67 -3.35
CA PRO A 7 -4.42 -17.14 -2.76
C PRO A 7 -3.17 -16.80 -3.60
N SER A 8 -3.28 -16.91 -4.93
CA SER A 8 -2.22 -16.50 -5.86
C SER A 8 -1.94 -15.00 -5.85
N ASP A 9 -2.98 -14.16 -5.72
CA ASP A 9 -2.81 -12.71 -5.59
C ASP A 9 -2.04 -12.38 -4.30
N ARG A 10 -2.29 -13.14 -3.22
CA ARG A 10 -1.60 -12.98 -1.93
C ARG A 10 -0.12 -13.31 -2.03
N GLU A 11 0.25 -14.39 -2.72
CA GLU A 11 1.66 -14.75 -2.94
C GLU A 11 2.39 -13.65 -3.71
N GLY A 12 1.79 -13.15 -4.80
CA GLY A 12 2.35 -12.03 -5.56
C GLY A 12 2.47 -10.76 -4.71
N LEU A 13 1.44 -10.43 -3.91
CA LEU A 13 1.47 -9.29 -3.01
C LEU A 13 2.59 -9.39 -1.97
N LEU A 14 2.83 -10.58 -1.41
CA LEU A 14 3.92 -10.79 -0.45
C LEU A 14 5.28 -10.56 -1.10
N ALA A 15 5.50 -11.09 -2.31
CA ALA A 15 6.74 -10.86 -3.06
C ALA A 15 7.00 -9.37 -3.31
N TYR A 16 5.99 -8.62 -3.75
CA TYR A 16 6.13 -7.16 -3.94
C TYR A 16 6.35 -6.41 -2.62
N ARG A 17 5.77 -6.87 -1.51
CA ARG A 17 6.01 -6.27 -0.19
C ARG A 17 7.44 -6.49 0.28
N ASP A 18 8.05 -7.62 -0.05
CA ASP A 18 9.45 -7.87 0.27
C ASP A 18 10.38 -7.01 -0.57
N LEU A 19 10.10 -6.82 -1.87
CA LEU A 19 10.82 -5.88 -2.73
C LEU A 19 10.70 -4.44 -2.21
N ALA A 20 9.49 -4.01 -1.84
CA ALA A 20 9.23 -2.65 -1.35
C ALA A 20 10.04 -2.28 -0.09
N LYS A 21 10.41 -3.26 0.76
CA LYS A 21 11.27 -3.01 1.93
C LYS A 21 12.69 -2.61 1.57
N GLY A 22 13.16 -2.96 0.36
CA GLY A 22 14.49 -2.63 -0.13
C GLY A 22 14.60 -1.26 -0.80
N GLU A 23 13.48 -0.63 -1.11
CA GLU A 23 13.46 0.67 -1.80
C GLU A 23 13.71 1.81 -0.81
N LYS A 24 14.76 2.59 -1.07
CA LYS A 24 15.11 3.76 -0.25
C LYS A 24 14.34 4.98 -0.73
N ASP A 25 13.80 5.74 0.22
CA ASP A 25 13.06 7.00 -0.03
C ASP A 25 11.80 6.83 -0.90
N VAL A 26 11.30 5.60 -1.06
CA VAL A 26 10.07 5.26 -1.77
C VAL A 26 9.00 4.82 -0.77
N HIS A 27 7.80 5.40 -0.88
CA HIS A 27 6.68 5.08 0.00
C HIS A 27 5.46 4.65 -0.83
N PHE A 28 5.06 3.38 -0.66
CA PHE A 28 3.90 2.82 -1.34
C PHE A 28 2.63 3.07 -0.51
N GLY A 29 1.66 3.76 -1.10
CA GLY A 29 0.42 4.17 -0.42
C GLY A 29 -0.80 4.21 -1.32
N GLY A 30 -1.97 4.46 -0.72
CA GLY A 30 -3.26 4.50 -1.42
C GLY A 30 -3.69 3.14 -1.99
N ARG A 31 -4.85 3.11 -2.65
CA ARG A 31 -5.53 1.86 -3.04
C ARG A 31 -4.64 0.91 -3.86
N LEU A 32 -3.84 1.46 -4.77
CA LEU A 32 -3.00 0.68 -5.68
C LEU A 32 -1.65 0.32 -5.05
N GLY A 33 -1.06 1.23 -4.28
CA GLY A 33 0.21 0.98 -3.59
C GLY A 33 0.09 0.01 -2.41
N THR A 34 -1.09 -0.09 -1.79
CA THR A 34 -1.33 -1.02 -0.67
C THR A 34 -2.12 -2.27 -1.05
N TYR A 35 -2.62 -2.35 -2.29
CA TYR A 35 -3.52 -3.41 -2.75
C TYR A 35 -4.77 -3.56 -1.85
N GLN A 36 -5.39 -2.43 -1.51
CA GLN A 36 -6.55 -2.38 -0.61
C GLN A 36 -7.69 -1.60 -1.25
N TYR A 37 -8.91 -1.93 -0.82
CA TYR A 37 -10.06 -1.08 -1.10
C TYR A 37 -10.08 0.10 -0.13
N LEU A 38 -9.94 1.31 -0.67
CA LEU A 38 -10.03 2.56 0.06
C LEU A 38 -10.99 3.48 -0.68
N ASP A 39 -11.93 4.08 0.05
CA ASP A 39 -12.71 5.21 -0.43
C ASP A 39 -11.95 6.52 -0.19
N MET A 40 -12.57 7.66 -0.53
CA MET A 40 -11.89 8.95 -0.52
C MET A 40 -11.37 9.35 0.86
N HIS A 41 -12.16 9.19 1.93
CA HIS A 41 -11.74 9.62 3.26
C HIS A 41 -10.61 8.74 3.81
N MET A 42 -10.68 7.43 3.57
CA MET A 42 -9.60 6.51 3.93
C MET A 42 -8.32 6.80 3.17
N ALA A 43 -8.40 7.11 1.88
CA ALA A 43 -7.24 7.48 1.07
C ALA A 43 -6.55 8.75 1.61
N ILE A 44 -7.32 9.81 1.89
CA ILE A 44 -6.81 11.07 2.45
C ILE A 44 -6.18 10.83 3.83
N GLY A 45 -6.88 10.12 4.72
CA GLY A 45 -6.37 9.80 6.05
C GLY A 45 -5.09 8.96 6.02
N SER A 46 -5.01 7.98 5.10
CA SER A 46 -3.81 7.15 4.93
C SER A 46 -2.60 7.95 4.46
N ALA A 47 -2.80 8.94 3.57
CA ALA A 47 -1.73 9.79 3.07
C ALA A 47 -1.17 10.70 4.17
N LEU A 48 -2.05 11.32 4.97
CA LEU A 48 -1.64 12.15 6.11
C LEU A 48 -0.91 11.33 7.18
N SER A 49 -1.39 10.13 7.46
CA SER A 49 -0.75 9.22 8.43
C SER A 49 0.61 8.75 7.96
N LEU A 50 0.75 8.40 6.67
CA LEU A 50 2.02 8.01 6.07
C LEU A 50 3.05 9.13 6.19
N TRP A 51 2.68 10.36 5.85
CA TRP A 51 3.54 11.53 5.96
C TRP A 51 3.99 11.79 7.41
N ASN A 52 3.07 11.78 8.37
CA ASN A 52 3.40 12.00 9.77
C ASN A 52 4.34 10.90 10.30
N ASN A 53 4.13 9.64 9.94
CA ASN A 53 4.95 8.54 10.46
C ASN A 53 6.37 8.50 9.88
N THR A 54 6.63 9.08 8.71
CA THR A 54 7.92 8.97 8.02
C THR A 54 8.80 10.21 8.17
N LEU A 55 8.25 11.35 8.58
CA LEU A 55 8.96 12.64 8.66
C LEU A 55 8.88 13.31 10.03
N SER A 56 8.37 12.61 11.05
CA SER A 56 8.45 13.02 12.46
C SER A 56 9.68 12.45 13.16
#